data_AF-A0A522T8E9-F1
#
_entry.id   AF-A0A522T8E9-F1
#
_cell.length_a   1.000
_cell.length_b   1.000
_cell.length_c   1.000
_cell.angle_alpha   90.00
_cell.angle_beta   90.00
_cell.angle_gamma   90.00
#
_symmetry.space_group_name_H-M   'P 1'
#
loop_
_entity.id
_entity.type
_entity.pdbx_description
1 polymer ?
#
loop_
_entity_poly.entity_id
_entity_poly.type
_entity_poly.pdbx_seq_one_letter_code
_entity_poly.pdbx_strand_id
1 'polypeptide(L)' 'MSQGKSEHAGEMPGEIDFRRGTRGLHYIPAEKRVLLPISVDKEVWDLLAAQATASGVTLSEFVTAILQREIRASQRVR' A
#
# COMPACT_ATOMS: atom_id res chain seq x y z
N MET A 1 41.64 -6.29 39.23
CA MET A 1 40.30 -6.62 38.71
C MET A 1 39.54 -5.31 38.56
N SER A 2 39.50 -4.75 37.35
CA SER A 2 38.77 -3.52 37.08
C SER A 2 37.70 -3.82 36.03
N GLN A 3 36.44 -3.64 36.40
CA GLN A 3 35.39 -3.40 35.41
C GLN A 3 35.74 -2.13 34.62
N GLY A 4 35.37 -2.10 33.34
CA GLY A 4 35.56 -0.93 32.50
C GLY A 4 35.06 -1.13 31.08
N LYS A 5 33.78 -0.75 30.88
CA LYS A 5 33.19 -0.26 29.63
C LYS A 5 33.12 -1.18 28.41
N SER A 6 31.90 -1.66 28.14
CA SER A 6 31.44 -2.05 26.80
C SER A 6 31.36 -0.80 25.90
N GLU A 7 32.50 -0.36 25.38
CA GLU A 7 32.58 0.63 24.31
C GLU A 7 32.28 -0.07 22.98
N HIS A 8 31.03 0.08 22.53
CA HIS A 8 30.59 0.22 21.12
C HIS A 8 29.07 0.07 21.03
N ALA A 9 28.32 0.73 21.92
CA ALA A 9 26.99 1.20 21.55
C ALA A 9 27.22 2.52 20.80
N GLY A 10 27.64 2.41 19.54
CA GLY A 10 27.90 3.55 18.69
C GLY A 10 26.65 4.42 18.64
N GLU A 11 26.72 5.61 19.23
CA GLU A 11 25.79 6.68 18.95
C GLU A 11 25.82 6.89 17.44
N MET A 12 24.75 6.44 16.76
CA MET A 12 24.58 6.76 15.35
C MET A 12 24.62 8.28 15.24
N PRO A 13 25.43 8.85 14.33
CA PRO A 13 25.48 10.28 14.11
C PRO A 13 24.04 10.80 13.93
N GLY A 14 23.75 12.00 14.46
CA GLY A 14 22.39 12.55 14.43
C GLY A 14 21.79 12.62 13.02
N GLU A 15 22.62 12.72 11.98
CA GLU A 15 22.21 12.68 10.57
C GLU A 15 21.67 11.31 10.12
N ILE A 16 22.01 10.21 10.81
CA ILE A 16 21.63 8.83 10.51
C ILE A 16 20.69 8.26 11.60
N ASP A 17 20.31 9.07 12.59
CA ASP A 17 19.30 8.69 13.58
C ASP A 17 17.87 8.90 13.04
N PHE A 18 17.41 7.92 12.27
CA PHE A 18 16.07 7.90 11.70
C PHE A 18 14.95 7.60 12.71
N ARG A 19 15.26 7.40 14.01
CA ARG A 19 14.22 7.16 15.04
C ARG A 19 13.26 8.34 15.19
N ARG A 20 13.69 9.54 14.79
CA ARG A 20 12.88 10.77 14.74
C ARG A 20 12.41 11.14 13.34
N GLY A 21 12.66 10.30 12.35
CA GLY A 21 12.24 10.52 10.96
C GLY A 21 10.72 10.55 10.86
N THR A 22 10.17 11.69 10.49
CA THR A 22 8.73 11.79 10.17
C THR A 22 8.48 11.19 8.80
N ARG A 23 7.45 10.35 8.69
CA ARG A 23 7.04 9.81 7.39
C ARG A 23 6.70 10.97 6.44
N GLY A 24 7.30 10.96 5.25
CA GLY A 24 7.19 12.07 4.29
C GLY A 24 5.80 12.23 3.67
N LEU A 25 5.64 13.24 2.81
CA LEU A 25 4.37 13.64 2.18
C LEU A 25 3.67 12.52 1.37
N HIS A 26 4.42 11.52 0.92
CA HIS A 26 3.90 10.39 0.15
C HIS A 26 3.54 9.18 1.02
N TYR A 27 3.67 9.30 2.34
CA TYR A 27 3.25 8.24 3.22
C TYR A 27 1.72 8.15 3.27
N ILE A 28 1.21 7.01 2.83
CA ILE A 28 -0.20 6.66 2.98
C ILE A 28 -0.29 5.61 4.09
N PRO A 29 -0.96 5.90 5.22
CA PRO A 29 -1.21 4.92 6.27
C PRO A 29 -1.97 3.70 5.76
N ALA A 30 -1.74 2.53 6.37
CA ALA A 30 -2.30 1.27 5.92
C ALA A 30 -3.85 1.27 5.94
N GLU A 31 -4.44 2.07 6.82
CA GLU A 31 -5.89 2.17 7.02
C GLU A 31 -6.55 3.21 6.07
N LYS A 32 -5.75 3.92 5.26
CA LYS A 32 -6.27 4.95 4.36
C LYS A 32 -6.59 4.35 2.99
N ARG A 33 -7.74 4.74 2.44
CA ARG A 33 -8.10 4.44 1.04
C ARG A 33 -7.23 5.27 0.11
N VAL A 34 -6.67 4.62 -0.90
CA VAL A 34 -5.97 5.25 -2.02
C VAL A 34 -6.95 5.43 -3.17
N LEU A 35 -7.03 6.64 -3.72
CA LEU A 35 -7.77 6.90 -4.94
C LEU A 35 -6.80 6.79 -6.12
N LEU A 36 -7.07 5.86 -7.03
CA LEU A 36 -6.26 5.62 -8.21
C LEU A 36 -7.05 6.00 -9.47
N PRO A 37 -6.74 7.14 -10.12
CA PRO A 37 -7.25 7.42 -11.45
C PRO A 37 -6.70 6.39 -12.44
N ILE A 38 -7.57 5.81 -13.25
CA ILE A 38 -7.19 4.88 -14.32
C ILE A 38 -7.82 5.34 -15.63
N SER A 39 -7.10 5.15 -16.74
CA SER A 39 -7.65 5.31 -18.08
C SER A 39 -8.10 3.94 -18.58
N VAL A 40 -9.36 3.84 -19.02
CA VAL A 40 -9.95 2.62 -19.59
C VAL A 40 -10.85 3.01 -20.76
N ASP A 41 -11.03 2.07 -21.68
CA ASP A 41 -11.98 2.26 -22.79
C ASP A 41 -13.41 2.38 -22.26
N LYS A 42 -14.24 3.17 -22.95
CA LYS A 42 -15.63 3.42 -22.55
C LYS A 42 -16.45 2.13 -22.42
N GLU A 43 -16.25 1.20 -23.35
CA GLU A 43 -16.92 -0.10 -23.36
C GLU A 43 -16.58 -0.94 -22.14
N VAL A 44 -15.32 -0.91 -21.70
CA VAL A 44 -14.85 -1.60 -20.49
C VAL A 44 -15.46 -0.95 -19.25
N TRP A 45 -15.52 0.38 -19.21
CA TRP A 45 -16.16 1.09 -18.11
C TRP A 45 -17.64 0.72 -17.98
N ASP A 46 -18.37 0.69 -19.10
CA ASP A 46 -19.79 0.33 -19.11
C ASP A 46 -20.03 -1.09 -18.62
N LEU A 47 -19.20 -2.03 -19.06
CA LEU A 47 -19.26 -3.41 -18.61
C LEU A 47 -19.08 -3.52 -17.10
N LEU A 48 -18.03 -2.88 -16.55
CA LEU A 48 -17.75 -2.90 -15.11
C LEU A 48 -18.87 -2.22 -14.30
N ALA A 49 -19.42 -1.10 -14.80
CA ALA A 49 -20.52 -0.40 -14.16
C ALA A 49 -21.81 -1.23 -14.12
N ALA A 50 -22.14 -1.91 -15.22
CA ALA A 50 -23.29 -2.81 -15.28
C ALA A 50 -23.14 -4.00 -14.32
N GLN A 51 -21.95 -4.60 -14.24
CA GLN A 51 -21.68 -5.71 -13.34
C GLN A 51 -21.70 -5.29 -11.87
N ALA A 52 -21.15 -4.12 -11.53
CA ALA A 52 -21.22 -3.56 -10.18
C ALA A 52 -22.68 -3.33 -9.76
N THR A 53 -23.49 -2.77 -10.66
CA THR A 53 -24.93 -2.55 -10.44
C THR A 53 -25.66 -3.87 -10.21
N ALA A 54 -25.42 -4.89 -11.05
CA ALA A 54 -26.01 -6.22 -10.89
C ALA A 54 -25.59 -6.90 -9.57
N SER A 55 -24.40 -6.58 -9.07
CA SER A 55 -23.87 -7.09 -7.80
C SER A 55 -24.31 -6.26 -6.58
N GLY A 56 -25.03 -5.15 -6.77
CA GLY A 56 -25.50 -4.27 -5.69
C GLY A 56 -24.38 -3.52 -4.95
N VAL A 57 -23.20 -3.36 -5.56
CA VAL A 57 -22.04 -2.69 -4.96
C VAL A 57 -21.61 -1.49 -5.80
N THR A 58 -20.77 -0.62 -5.25
CA THR A 58 -20.22 0.50 -6.02
C THR A 58 -19.19 0.00 -7.05
N LEU A 59 -19.00 0.76 -8.14
CA LEU A 59 -17.98 0.47 -9.14
C LEU A 59 -16.57 0.36 -8.50
N SER A 60 -16.25 1.23 -7.55
CA SER A 60 -14.95 1.20 -6.85
C SER A 60 -14.76 -0.08 -6.04
N GLU A 61 -15.79 -0.55 -5.33
CA GLU A 61 -15.74 -1.81 -4.57
C GLU A 61 -15.60 -3.00 -5.51
N PHE A 62 -16.38 -3.01 -6.60
CA PHE A 62 -16.34 -4.06 -7.61
C PHE A 62 -14.95 -4.19 -8.26
N VAL A 63 -14.40 -3.07 -8.74
CA VAL A 63 -13.06 -3.05 -9.34
C VAL A 63 -11.98 -3.42 -8.32
N THR A 64 -12.11 -2.98 -7.06
CA THR A 64 -11.18 -3.38 -5.99
C THR A 64 -11.19 -4.90 -5.78
N ALA A 65 -12.38 -5.52 -5.77
CA ALA A 65 -12.51 -6.96 -5.61
C ALA A 65 -11.87 -7.74 -6.78
N ILE A 66 -12.06 -7.27 -8.01
CA ILE A 66 -11.39 -7.83 -9.21
C ILE A 66 -9.87 -7.74 -9.04
N LEU A 67 -9.34 -6.55 -8.76
CA LEU A 67 -7.90 -6.34 -8.61
C LEU A 67 -7.30 -7.24 -7.52
N GLN A 68 -7.96 -7.36 -6.37
CA GLN A 68 -7.51 -8.26 -5.31
C GLN A 68 -7.49 -9.73 -5.76
N ARG A 69 -8.49 -10.18 -6.51
CA ARG A 69 -8.55 -11.54 -7.05
C ARG A 69 -7.39 -11.80 -8.02
N GLU A 70 -7.14 -10.87 -8.95
CA GLU A 70 -6.07 -11.01 -9.94
C GLU A 70 -4.68 -10.91 -9.32
N ILE A 71 -4.47 -10.05 -8.33
CA ILE A 71 -3.22 -9.98 -7.56
C ILE A 71 -2.98 -11.32 -6.84
N ARG A 72 -3.98 -11.85 -6.14
CA ARG A 72 -3.86 -13.16 -5.48
C ARG A 72 -3.59 -14.27 -6.49
N ALA A 73 -4.21 -14.25 -7.66
CA ALA A 73 -3.97 -15.24 -8.70
C ALA A 73 -2.53 -15.17 -9.23
N SER A 74 -2.03 -13.97 -9.54
CA SER A 74 -0.65 -13.78 -10.04
C SER A 74 0.43 -14.21 -9.03
N GLN A 75 0.16 -14.09 -7.73
CA GLN A 75 1.08 -14.55 -6.67
C GLN A 75 1.13 -16.08 -6.52
N ARG A 76 0.12 -16.82 -6.98
CA ARG A 76 0.07 -18.30 -6.88
C ARG A 76 0.87 -19.02 -7.96
N VAL A 77 1.26 -18.29 -9.02
CA VAL A 77 2.01 -18.84 -10.17
C VAL A 77 3.52 -18.59 -10.02
N ARG A 78 3.97 -18.02 -8.89
CA ARG A 78 5.37 -17.90 -8.48
C ARG A 78 5.73 -18.95 -7.44
#